data_AF-A0A264W5Y3-F1
#
_entry.id   AF-A0A264W5Y3-F1
#
_cell.length_a   1.000
_cell.length_b   1.000
_cell.length_c   1.000
_cell.angle_alpha   90.00
_cell.angle_beta   90.00
_cell.angle_gamma   90.00
#
_symmetry.space_group_name_H-M   'P 1'
#
loop_
_entity.id
_entity.type
_entity.pdbx_description
1 polymer ?
#
loop_
_entity_poly.entity_id
_entity_poly.type
_entity_poly.pdbx_seq_one_letter_code
_entity_poly.pdbx_strand_id
1 'polypeptide(L)' 'AKRLLSSTNDKMGVIAETVGMEDPTYFSKLFKQIEGISPIEYRKIVSRKVQ' A
#
# COMPACT_ATOMS: atom_id res chain seq x y z
N ALA A 1 -4.60 3.34 4.05
CA ALA A 1 -3.74 2.57 3.13
C ALA A 1 -4.07 1.07 3.10
N LYS A 2 -3.98 0.32 4.21
CA LYS A 2 -4.17 -1.15 4.25
C LYS A 2 -5.44 -1.65 3.55
N ARG A 3 -6.58 -1.03 3.85
CA ARG A 3 -7.87 -1.37 3.25
C ARG A 3 -7.84 -1.24 1.73
N LEU A 4 -7.30 -0.13 1.22
CA LEU A 4 -7.14 0.10 -0.22
C LEU A 4 -6.22 -0.94 -0.86
N LEU A 5 -5.09 -1.25 -0.22
CA LEU A 5 -4.16 -2.28 -0.69
C LEU A 5 -4.78 -3.69 -0.75
N SER A 6 -5.78 -3.99 0.11
CA SER A 6 -6.51 -5.26 0.12
C SER A 6 -7.78 -5.29 -0.71
N SER A 7 -8.45 -4.15 -0.90
CA SER A 7 -9.75 -4.08 -1.57
C SER A 7 -9.67 -3.59 -3.01
N THR A 8 -8.56 -2.96 -3.42
CA THR A 8 -8.40 -2.40 -4.76
C THR A 8 -7.10 -2.84 -5.41
N ASN A 9 -7.11 -2.84 -6.75
CA ASN A 9 -5.93 -3.11 -7.57
C ASN A 9 -5.28 -1.83 -8.11
N ASP A 10 -5.60 -0.69 -7.47
CA ASP A 10 -5.15 0.64 -7.90
C ASP A 10 -3.63 0.76 -7.87
N LYS A 11 -3.07 1.64 -8.69
CA LYS A 11 -1.62 1.87 -8.67
C LYS A 11 -1.20 2.45 -7.32
N MET A 12 0.03 2.14 -6.89
CA MET A 12 0.56 2.62 -5.61
C MET A 12 0.52 4.16 -5.48
N GLY A 13 0.72 4.88 -6.59
CA GLY A 13 0.57 6.34 -6.64
C GLY A 13 -0.85 6.81 -6.29
N VAL A 14 -1.88 6.16 -6.85
CA VAL A 14 -3.29 6.47 -6.55
C VAL A 14 -3.60 6.19 -5.09
N ILE A 15 -3.10 5.08 -4.54
CA ILE A 15 -3.29 4.75 -3.13
C ILE A 15 -2.59 5.77 -2.23
N ALA A 16 -1.37 6.21 -2.58
CA ALA A 16 -0.64 7.26 -1.87
C ALA A 16 -1.43 8.58 -1.87
N GLU A 17 -1.91 9.00 -3.03
CA GLU A 17 -2.73 10.21 -3.19
C GLU A 17 -4.04 10.13 -2.37
N THR A 18 -4.72 8.97 -2.42
CA THR A 18 -5.96 8.74 -1.67
C THR A 18 -5.77 8.82 -0.16
N VAL A 19 -4.56 8.53 0.35
CA VAL A 19 -4.24 8.67 1.78
C VAL A 19 -3.63 10.03 2.13
N GLY A 20 -3.61 10.98 1.20
CA GLY A 20 -3.06 12.32 1.39
C GLY A 20 -1.54 12.37 1.35
N MET A 21 -0.89 11.44 0.64
CA MET A 21 0.56 11.47 0.41
C MET A 21 0.85 11.76 -1.06
N GLU A 22 1.39 12.95 -1.32
CA GLU A 22 1.82 13.36 -2.66
C GLU A 22 3.06 12.58 -3.13
N ASP A 23 3.94 12.17 -2.21
CA ASP A 23 5.16 11.44 -2.55
C ASP A 23 5.00 9.92 -2.32
N PRO A 24 4.89 9.12 -3.39
CA PRO A 24 4.72 7.66 -3.29
C PRO A 24 5.96 6.95 -2.74
N THR A 25 7.14 7.57 -2.85
CA THR A 25 8.40 7.02 -2.29
C THR A 25 8.40 7.19 -0.77
N TYR A 26 8.00 8.36 -0.29
CA TYR A 26 7.81 8.64 1.13
C TYR A 26 6.73 7.74 1.73
N PHE A 27 5.58 7.60 1.06
CA PHE A 27 4.55 6.65 1.45
C PHE A 27 5.10 5.24 1.63
N SER A 28 5.89 4.75 0.67
CA SER A 28 6.44 3.39 0.73
C SER A 28 7.41 3.21 1.90
N LYS A 29 8.23 4.22 2.20
CA LYS A 29 9.15 4.21 3.35
C LYS A 29 8.38 4.24 4.67
N LEU A 30 7.44 5.17 4.81
CA LEU A 30 6.65 5.34 6.02
C LEU A 30 5.78 4.12 6.29
N PHE A 31 5.11 3.60 5.26
CA PHE A 31 4.32 2.37 5.36
C PHE A 31 5.20 1.19 5.81
N LYS A 32 6.39 1.02 5.23
CA LYS A 32 7.34 -0.01 5.67
C LYS A 32 7.82 0.20 7.11
N GLN A 33 8.02 1.44 7.54
CA GLN A 33 8.43 1.74 8.91
C GLN A 33 7.32 1.40 9.92
N ILE A 34 6.07 1.64 9.56
CA ILE A 34 4.90 1.38 10.41
C ILE A 34 4.52 -0.11 10.41
N GLU A 35 4.51 -0.75 9.24
CA GLU A 35 4.03 -2.13 9.05
C GLU A 35 5.14 -3.19 9.03
N GLY A 36 6.40 -2.77 8.96
CA GLY A 36 7.55 -3.66 8.81
C GLY A 36 7.78 -4.17 7.38
N ILE A 37 6.79 -4.06 6.48
CA ILE A 37 6.86 -4.53 5.08
C ILE A 37 6.45 -3.45 4.08
N SER A 38 6.96 -3.53 2.86
CA SER A 38 6.61 -2.55 1.81
C SER A 38 5.13 -2.67 1.42
N PRO A 39 4.47 -1.60 0.96
CA PRO A 39 3.07 -1.65 0.53
C PRO A 39 2.85 -2.61 -0.65
N ILE A 40 3.87 -2.82 -1.49
CA ILE A 40 3.86 -3.81 -2.59
C ILE A 40 3.84 -5.24 -2.03
N GLU A 41 4.71 -5.53 -1.06
CA GLU A 41 4.74 -6.84 -0.41
C GLU A 41 3.45 -7.10 0.37
N TYR A 42 2.95 -6.08 1.08
CA TYR A 42 1.64 -6.13 1.73
C TYR A 42 0.55 -6.50 0.73
N ARG A 43 0.45 -5.80 -0.42
CA ARG A 43 -0.51 -6.13 -1.48
C ARG A 43 -0.40 -7.58 -1.94
N LYS A 44 0.81 -8.11 -2.16
CA LYS A 44 0.98 -9.52 -2.57
C LYS A 44 0.45 -10.49 -1.50
N ILE A 45 0.68 -10.20 -0.23
CA ILE A 45 0.23 -11.03 0.89
C ILE A 45 -1.30 -11.01 0.99
N VAL A 46 -1.93 -9.84 0.95
CA VAL A 46 -3.40 -9.76 0.99
C VAL A 46 -4.06 -10.29 -0.28
N SER A 47 -3.49 -10.05 -1.46
CA SER A 47 -4.01 -10.60 -2.72
C SER A 47 -3.97 -12.13 -2.76
N ARG A 48 -3.03 -12.78 -2.06
CA ARG A 48 -2.99 -14.25 -1.91
C ARG A 48 -4.00 -14.79 -0.91
N LYS A 49 -4.53 -13.97 0.01
CA LYS A 49 -5.56 -14.38 0.96
C LYS A 49 -6.99 -14.25 0.41
N VAL A 50 -7.16 -13.72 -0.81
CA VAL A 50 -8.46 -13.58 -1.49
C VAL A 50 -8.58 -14.61 -2.64
N GLN A 51 -8.06 -15.82 -2.44
CA GLN A 51 -8.37 -17.01 -3.24
C GLN A 51 -8.82 -18.15 -2.34
#